data_AF-A0A0F9S647-F1
#
_entry.id   AF-A0A0F9S647-F1
#
_cell.length_a   1.000
_cell.length_b   1.000
_cell.length_c   1.000
_cell.angle_alpha   90.00
_cell.angle_beta   90.00
_cell.angle_gamma   90.00
#
_symmetry.space_group_name_H-M   'P 1'
#
loop_
_entity.id
_entity.type
_entity.pdbx_description
1 polymer ?
#
loop_
_entity_poly.entity_id
_entity_poly.type
_entity_poly.pdbx_seq_one_letter_code
_entity_poly.pdbx_strand_id
1 'polypeptide(L)'
;MNKKLTNILPTSFPVQNTYRHVVFNAEVEPDEFPRLEMMIADAIKNARAALKIGKRIDLSQGRSFLLAIDNLANHVSRGRVLAHDFREDVSEILIHLDQAEPGNSDDMVDMHTTLTLALTLSQRVADLLAAERDIGWHRGIRND
;
A
#
# COMPACT_ATOMS: atom_id res chain seq x y z
N MET A 1 -7.21 18.70 -51.27
CA MET A 1 -6.10 19.35 -50.53
C MET A 1 -6.61 20.67 -49.95
N ASN A 2 -6.79 20.79 -48.64
CA ASN A 2 -6.92 22.08 -47.95
C ASN A 2 -6.72 21.87 -46.43
N LYS A 3 -5.63 22.41 -45.88
CA LYS A 3 -5.41 22.51 -44.43
C LYS A 3 -6.22 23.71 -43.93
N LYS A 4 -7.06 23.52 -42.91
CA LYS A 4 -7.56 24.62 -42.07
C LYS A 4 -7.16 24.39 -40.63
N LEU A 5 -6.26 25.24 -40.17
CA LEU A 5 -5.92 25.49 -38.78
C LEU A 5 -7.17 26.01 -38.05
N THR A 6 -7.62 25.30 -37.01
CA THR A 6 -8.68 25.78 -36.12
C THR A 6 -8.07 26.59 -34.98
N ASN A 7 -8.36 27.90 -35.02
CA ASN A 7 -7.99 28.91 -34.05
C ASN A 7 -8.49 28.57 -32.63
N ILE A 8 -7.60 28.72 -31.64
CA ILE A 8 -7.91 28.81 -30.22
C ILE A 8 -8.18 30.29 -29.92
N LEU A 9 -9.37 30.63 -29.41
CA LEU A 9 -9.71 32.00 -29.01
C LEU A 9 -9.35 32.22 -27.53
N PRO A 10 -8.54 33.25 -27.18
CA PRO A 10 -8.33 33.63 -25.80
C PRO A 10 -9.44 34.59 -25.33
N THR A 11 -10.09 34.26 -24.21
CA THR A 11 -10.99 35.19 -23.51
C THR A 11 -10.17 36.21 -22.73
N SER A 12 -10.08 37.45 -23.22
CA SER A 12 -9.43 38.58 -22.52
C SER A 12 -10.48 39.53 -21.93
N PHE A 13 -10.39 39.84 -20.63
CA PHE A 13 -11.13 40.93 -19.98
C PHE A 13 -10.18 42.13 -19.78
N PRO A 14 -10.57 43.37 -20.12
CA PRO A 14 -9.68 44.52 -19.97
C PRO A 14 -9.82 45.13 -18.57
N VAL A 15 -8.81 44.94 -17.72
CA VAL A 15 -8.56 45.84 -16.60
C VAL A 15 -7.08 46.23 -16.66
N GLN A 16 -6.84 47.54 -16.60
CA GLN A 16 -5.56 48.18 -16.86
C GLN A 16 -4.42 47.56 -16.05
N ASN A 17 -3.31 47.27 -16.75
CA ASN A 17 -1.96 47.06 -16.24
C ASN A 17 -1.68 45.77 -15.46
N THR A 18 -1.49 44.68 -16.21
CA THR A 18 -0.41 43.67 -16.15
C THR A 18 -1.02 42.38 -16.69
N TYR A 19 -0.68 42.00 -17.92
CA TYR A 19 -1.08 40.71 -18.48
C TYR A 19 -0.37 39.58 -17.70
N ARG A 20 -0.95 39.19 -16.56
CA ARG A 20 -0.57 37.96 -15.88
C ARG A 20 -1.22 36.84 -16.70
N HIS A 21 -0.44 36.21 -17.58
CA HIS A 21 -0.83 34.93 -18.15
C HIS A 21 -0.94 33.93 -17.00
N VAL A 22 -2.16 33.71 -16.52
CA VAL A 22 -2.47 32.59 -15.64
C VAL A 22 -2.55 31.38 -16.56
N VAL A 23 -1.43 30.66 -16.68
CA VAL A 23 -1.44 29.32 -17.24
C VAL A 23 -2.12 28.45 -16.18
N PHE A 24 -3.39 28.09 -16.42
CA PHE A 24 -3.95 26.93 -15.75
C PHE A 24 -3.22 25.73 -16.34
N ASN A 25 -2.12 25.33 -15.68
CA ASN A 25 -1.72 23.94 -15.79
C ASN A 25 -2.93 23.18 -15.23
N ALA A 26 -3.68 22.48 -16.09
CA ALA A 26 -4.51 21.40 -15.59
C ALA A 26 -3.56 20.59 -14.72
N GLU A 27 -3.79 20.61 -13.40
CA GLU A 27 -2.98 19.82 -12.47
C GLU A 27 -3.03 18.42 -13.04
N VAL A 28 -1.89 17.96 -13.57
CA VAL A 28 -1.75 16.57 -13.97
C VAL A 28 -1.98 15.84 -12.67
N GLU A 29 -3.14 15.20 -12.56
CA GLU A 29 -3.52 14.43 -11.39
C GLU A 29 -2.31 13.55 -11.03
N PRO A 30 -1.77 13.66 -9.81
CA PRO A 30 -0.55 12.94 -9.46
C PRO A 30 -0.76 11.47 -9.79
N ASP A 31 0.21 10.86 -10.47
CA ASP A 31 0.16 9.42 -10.72
C ASP A 31 0.15 8.71 -9.35
N GLU A 32 -0.99 8.11 -8.99
CA GLU A 32 -1.17 7.42 -7.70
C GLU A 32 -0.45 6.06 -7.68
N PHE A 33 -0.08 5.50 -8.84
CA PHE A 33 0.62 4.22 -8.91
C PHE A 33 1.97 4.22 -8.18
N PRO A 34 2.88 5.20 -8.39
CA PRO A 34 4.11 5.33 -7.61
C PRO A 34 3.88 5.34 -6.09
N ARG A 35 2.79 5.96 -5.62
CA ARG A 35 2.46 6.00 -4.20
C ARG A 35 2.04 4.62 -3.69
N LEU A 36 1.23 3.88 -4.46
CA LEU A 36 0.88 2.49 -4.13
C LEU A 36 2.13 1.60 -4.09
N GLU A 37 3.05 1.75 -5.05
CA GLU A 37 4.31 1.02 -5.09
C GLU A 37 5.16 1.28 -3.84
N MET A 38 5.27 2.54 -3.41
CA MET A 38 5.96 2.90 -2.16
C MET A 38 5.31 2.23 -0.94
N MET A 39 3.97 2.24 -0.86
CA MET A 39 3.26 1.59 0.25
C MET A 39 3.47 0.07 0.27
N ILE A 40 3.50 -0.59 -0.89
CA ILE A 40 3.83 -2.00 -1.02
C ILE A 40 5.27 -2.26 -0.56
N ALA A 41 6.22 -1.42 -0.98
CA ALA A 41 7.62 -1.53 -0.57
C ALA A 41 7.77 -1.39 0.96
N ASP A 42 7.05 -0.45 1.57
CA ASP A 42 7.03 -0.27 3.01
C ASP A 42 6.37 -1.44 3.74
N ALA A 43 5.29 -2.03 3.20
CA ALA A 43 4.69 -3.24 3.75
C ALA A 43 5.69 -4.41 3.77
N ILE A 44 6.43 -4.61 2.66
CA ILE A 44 7.48 -5.63 2.56
C ILE A 44 8.62 -5.35 3.55
N LYS A 45 9.05 -4.09 3.66
CA LYS A 45 10.11 -3.68 4.59
C LYS A 45 9.74 -4.01 6.03
N ASN A 46 8.52 -3.67 6.44
CA ASN A 46 8.01 -3.98 7.77
C ASN A 46 7.92 -5.51 7.97
N ALA A 47 7.29 -6.25 7.06
CA ALA A 47 7.21 -7.71 7.18
C ALA A 47 8.59 -8.39 7.28
N ARG A 48 9.60 -7.91 6.53
CA ARG A 48 11.00 -8.37 6.67
C ARG A 48 11.61 -8.04 8.03
N ALA A 49 11.32 -6.86 8.57
CA ALA A 49 11.81 -6.48 9.89
C ALA A 49 11.19 -7.36 10.97
N ALA A 50 9.87 -7.62 10.91
CA ALA A 50 9.20 -8.56 11.80
C ALA A 50 9.81 -9.97 11.75
N LEU A 51 10.06 -10.52 10.56
CA LEU A 51 10.73 -11.83 10.40
C LEU A 51 12.15 -11.86 10.97
N LYS A 52 12.87 -10.72 10.99
CA LYS A 52 14.18 -10.64 11.63
C LYS A 52 14.06 -10.63 13.15
N ILE A 53 13.06 -9.93 13.69
CA ILE A 53 12.80 -9.89 15.13
C ILE A 53 12.34 -11.26 15.63
N GLY A 54 11.46 -11.94 14.89
CA GLY A 54 10.98 -13.29 15.22
C GLY A 54 12.08 -14.34 15.35
N LYS A 55 13.27 -14.13 14.75
CA LYS A 55 14.44 -15.01 14.96
C LYS A 55 15.10 -14.86 16.33
N ARG A 56 14.83 -13.78 17.04
CA ARG A 56 15.39 -13.46 18.37
C ARG A 56 14.45 -13.83 19.51
N ILE A 57 13.16 -13.96 19.22
CA ILE A 57 12.15 -14.36 20.18
C ILE A 57 12.25 -15.88 20.38
N ASP A 58 12.22 -16.34 21.63
CA ASP A 58 12.06 -17.76 21.93
C ASP A 58 10.60 -18.14 21.67
N LEU A 59 10.37 -18.65 20.46
CA LEU A 59 9.05 -19.03 19.97
C LEU A 59 8.74 -20.46 20.43
N SER A 60 8.56 -20.66 21.73
CA SER A 60 7.91 -21.86 22.29
C SER A 60 6.41 -21.91 21.96
N GLN A 61 6.04 -21.39 20.80
CA GLN A 61 4.67 -21.18 20.32
C GLN A 61 4.16 -22.42 19.58
N GLY A 62 2.83 -22.52 19.47
CA GLY A 62 2.16 -23.64 18.82
C GLY A 62 2.54 -23.82 17.34
N ARG A 63 2.22 -25.00 16.78
CA ARG A 63 2.49 -25.35 15.38
C ARG A 63 1.90 -24.37 14.36
N SER A 64 0.73 -23.80 14.66
CA SER A 64 0.06 -22.80 13.81
C SER A 64 0.91 -21.54 13.65
N PHE A 65 1.46 -21.03 14.74
CA PHE A 65 2.36 -19.87 14.73
C PHE A 65 3.58 -20.09 13.84
N LEU A 66 4.28 -21.22 14.01
CA LEU A 66 5.46 -21.54 13.22
C LEU A 66 5.13 -21.65 11.72
N LEU A 67 3.99 -22.25 11.39
CA LEU A 67 3.51 -22.32 10.01
C LEU A 67 3.22 -20.93 9.42
N ALA A 68 2.56 -20.06 10.18
CA ALA A 68 2.27 -18.70 9.75
C ALA A 68 3.55 -17.88 9.53
N ILE A 69 4.58 -18.06 10.37
CA ILE A 69 5.90 -17.44 10.19
C ILE A 69 6.58 -17.92 8.89
N ASP A 70 6.54 -19.22 8.60
CA ASP A 70 7.09 -19.78 7.37
C ASP A 70 6.34 -19.28 6.13
N ASN A 71 5.01 -19.24 6.18
CA ASN A 71 4.19 -18.69 5.10
C ASN A 71 4.47 -17.20 4.88
N LEU A 72 4.55 -16.41 5.96
CA LEU A 72 4.91 -15.00 5.91
C LEU A 72 6.28 -14.81 5.22
N ALA A 73 7.29 -15.61 5.58
CA ALA A 73 8.59 -15.59 4.93
C ALA A 73 8.49 -15.89 3.43
N ASN A 74 7.67 -16.85 3.03
CA ASN A 74 7.41 -17.19 1.64
C ASN A 74 6.74 -16.02 0.89
N HIS A 75 5.71 -15.39 1.45
CA HIS A 75 5.04 -14.23 0.86
C HIS A 75 6.02 -13.07 0.66
N VAL A 76 6.82 -12.76 1.67
CA VAL A 76 7.82 -11.68 1.64
C VAL A 76 8.92 -11.95 0.60
N SER A 77 9.37 -13.20 0.47
CA SER A 77 10.39 -13.56 -0.53
C SER A 77 9.89 -13.37 -1.97
N ARG A 78 8.59 -13.56 -2.19
CA ARG A 78 7.92 -13.42 -3.49
C ARG A 78 7.32 -12.03 -3.73
N GLY A 79 7.46 -11.10 -2.78
CA GLY A 79 6.83 -9.77 -2.86
C GLY A 79 5.30 -9.79 -2.84
N ARG A 80 4.68 -10.85 -2.33
CA ARG A 80 3.22 -11.08 -2.39
C ARG A 80 2.48 -10.54 -1.16
N VAL A 81 2.73 -9.29 -0.79
CA VAL A 81 2.10 -8.66 0.40
C VAL A 81 0.64 -8.26 0.19
N LEU A 82 0.16 -8.20 -1.05
CA LEU A 82 -1.26 -7.92 -1.34
C LEU A 82 -2.14 -9.19 -1.34
N ALA A 83 -1.53 -10.37 -1.21
CA ALA A 83 -2.27 -11.62 -1.14
C ALA A 83 -3.18 -11.65 0.10
N HIS A 84 -4.35 -12.26 -0.03
CA HIS A 84 -5.22 -12.48 1.13
C HIS A 84 -4.52 -13.34 2.19
N ASP A 85 -3.91 -14.45 1.75
CA ASP A 85 -3.14 -15.37 2.61
C ASP A 85 -2.05 -14.64 3.42
N PHE A 86 -1.35 -13.67 2.82
CA PHE A 86 -0.37 -12.86 3.56
C PHE A 86 -1.01 -12.14 4.76
N ARG A 87 -2.21 -11.58 4.59
CA ARG A 87 -2.91 -10.86 5.68
C ARG A 87 -3.43 -11.82 6.74
N GLU A 88 -3.89 -13.00 6.34
CA GLU A 88 -4.31 -14.06 7.26
C GLU A 88 -3.12 -14.55 8.10
N ASP A 89 -1.98 -14.88 7.48
CA ASP A 89 -0.78 -15.31 8.20
C ASP A 89 -0.27 -14.23 9.16
N VAL A 90 -0.25 -12.95 8.75
CA VAL A 90 0.14 -11.85 9.64
C VAL A 90 -0.84 -11.71 10.82
N SER A 91 -2.14 -11.88 10.59
CA SER A 91 -3.15 -11.80 11.64
C SER A 91 -3.03 -12.95 12.64
N GLU A 92 -2.78 -14.17 12.16
CA GLU A 92 -2.53 -15.35 13.00
C GLU A 92 -1.31 -15.12 13.91
N ILE A 93 -0.22 -14.58 13.36
CA ILE A 93 0.98 -14.24 14.14
C ILE A 93 0.65 -13.20 15.21
N LEU A 94 -0.10 -12.15 14.87
CA LEU A 94 -0.51 -11.11 15.82
C LEU A 94 -1.36 -11.69 16.97
N ILE A 95 -2.33 -12.55 16.66
CA ILE A 95 -3.17 -13.23 17.67
C ILE A 95 -2.31 -14.01 18.67
N HIS A 96 -1.30 -14.72 18.19
CA HIS A 96 -0.38 -15.45 19.06
C HIS A 96 0.53 -14.54 19.88
N LEU A 97 0.99 -13.42 19.32
CA LEU A 97 1.76 -12.43 20.07
C LEU A 97 0.93 -11.81 21.20
N ASP A 98 -0.36 -11.56 20.96
CA ASP A 98 -1.31 -11.04 21.97
C ASP A 98 -1.61 -12.04 23.10
N GLN A 99 -1.54 -13.35 22.80
CA GLN A 99 -1.81 -14.42 23.76
C GLN A 99 -0.57 -14.85 24.57
N ALA A 100 0.62 -14.47 24.12
CA ALA A 100 1.87 -14.89 24.73
C ALA A 100 2.07 -14.25 26.11
N GLU A 101 2.56 -15.01 27.08
CA GLU A 101 2.86 -14.49 28.41
C GLU A 101 3.96 -13.41 28.35
N PRO A 102 3.88 -12.35 29.18
CA PRO A 102 4.85 -11.26 29.21
C PRO A 102 6.20 -11.73 29.77
N GLY A 103 6.96 -12.46 28.96
CA GLY A 103 8.27 -13.02 29.29
C GLY A 103 9.43 -12.44 28.47
N ASN A 104 9.16 -11.63 27.44
CA ASN A 104 10.19 -10.94 26.66
C ASN A 104 9.58 -9.73 25.93
N SER A 105 9.50 -8.57 26.61
CA SER A 105 8.57 -7.50 26.19
C SER A 105 8.98 -6.78 24.91
N ASP A 106 10.25 -6.42 24.74
CA ASP A 106 10.59 -5.38 23.76
C ASP A 106 10.62 -5.93 22.33
N ASP A 107 11.23 -7.10 22.11
CA ASP A 107 11.24 -7.74 20.79
C ASP A 107 9.81 -8.17 20.38
N MET A 108 8.98 -8.63 21.31
CA MET A 108 7.59 -8.98 21.01
C MET A 108 6.76 -7.75 20.65
N VAL A 109 6.91 -6.65 21.40
CA VAL A 109 6.26 -5.36 21.09
C VAL A 109 6.73 -4.83 19.74
N ASP A 110 8.03 -4.85 19.47
CA ASP A 110 8.59 -4.40 18.19
C ASP A 110 8.08 -5.25 17.02
N MET A 111 8.01 -6.57 17.20
CA MET A 111 7.46 -7.48 16.19
C MET A 111 5.97 -7.19 15.95
N HIS A 112 5.19 -7.03 17.02
CA HIS A 112 3.77 -6.71 16.95
C HIS A 112 3.54 -5.38 16.21
N THR A 113 4.24 -4.31 16.59
CA THR A 113 4.15 -2.99 15.95
C THR A 113 4.50 -3.09 14.46
N THR A 114 5.59 -3.79 14.14
CA THR A 114 6.05 -3.92 12.77
C THR A 114 5.08 -4.73 11.89
N LEU A 115 4.52 -5.82 12.41
CA LEU A 115 3.50 -6.61 11.72
C LEU A 115 2.21 -5.83 11.50
N THR A 116 1.79 -5.07 12.52
CA THR A 116 0.62 -4.19 12.42
C THR A 116 0.78 -3.16 11.30
N LEU A 117 1.96 -2.54 11.18
CA LEU A 117 2.26 -1.63 10.08
C LEU A 117 2.23 -2.32 8.72
N ALA A 118 2.81 -3.52 8.61
CA ALA A 118 2.79 -4.29 7.37
C ALA A 118 1.35 -4.65 6.93
N LEU A 119 0.54 -5.12 7.88
CA LEU A 119 -0.87 -5.47 7.65
C LEU A 119 -1.68 -4.25 7.23
N THR A 120 -1.53 -3.13 7.93
CA THR A 120 -2.25 -1.88 7.66
C THR A 120 -1.95 -1.35 6.26
N LEU A 121 -0.67 -1.35 5.86
CA LEU A 121 -0.28 -0.90 4.53
C LEU A 121 -0.80 -1.84 3.44
N SER A 122 -0.69 -3.15 3.64
CA SER A 122 -1.24 -4.16 2.72
C SER A 122 -2.76 -4.00 2.54
N GLN A 123 -3.50 -3.87 3.64
CA GLN A 123 -4.94 -3.69 3.62
C GLN A 123 -5.32 -2.41 2.88
N ARG A 124 -4.65 -1.30 3.20
CA ARG A 124 -4.92 -0.02 2.57
C ARG A 124 -4.68 -0.03 1.06
N VAL A 125 -3.61 -0.67 0.59
CA VAL A 125 -3.38 -0.81 -0.86
C VAL A 125 -4.45 -1.71 -1.50
N ALA A 126 -4.84 -2.80 -0.84
CA ALA A 126 -5.91 -3.67 -1.34
C ALA A 126 -7.25 -2.91 -1.45
N ASP A 127 -7.59 -2.09 -0.46
CA ASP A 127 -8.81 -1.27 -0.44
C ASP A 127 -8.77 -0.20 -1.55
N LEU A 128 -7.62 0.45 -1.77
CA LEU A 128 -7.44 1.43 -2.86
C LEU A 128 -7.60 0.78 -4.23
N LEU A 129 -7.03 -0.41 -4.43
CA LEU A 129 -7.19 -1.16 -5.68
C LEU A 129 -8.63 -1.64 -5.89
N ALA A 130 -9.33 -2.01 -4.81
CA ALA A 130 -10.75 -2.37 -4.88
C ALA A 130 -11.61 -1.15 -5.26
N ALA A 131 -11.38 0.00 -4.62
CA ALA A 131 -12.05 1.25 -4.95
C ALA A 131 -11.81 1.66 -6.41
N GLU A 132 -10.59 1.54 -6.91
CA GLU A 132 -10.27 1.86 -8.31
C GLU A 132 -11.01 0.92 -9.28
N ARG A 133 -11.10 -0.38 -8.97
CA ARG A 133 -11.88 -1.33 -9.79
C ARG A 133 -13.36 -0.98 -9.80
N ASP A 134 -13.93 -0.64 -8.65
CA ASP A 134 -15.34 -0.27 -8.53
C ASP A 134 -15.65 1.02 -9.30
N ILE A 135 -14.78 2.03 -9.20
CA ILE A 135 -14.89 3.27 -9.98
C ILE A 135 -14.76 2.98 -11.48
N GLY A 136 -13.78 2.16 -11.89
CA GLY A 136 -13.59 1.74 -13.27
C GLY A 136 -14.83 1.05 -13.85
N TRP A 137 -15.45 0.17 -13.05
CA TRP A 137 -16.71 -0.49 -13.42
C TRP A 137 -17.83 0.50 -13.70
N HIS A 138 -18.02 1.51 -12.82
CA HIS A 138 -19.01 2.57 -13.03
C HIS A 138 -18.69 3.49 -14.23
N ARG A 139 -17.43 3.59 -14.63
CA ARG A 139 -16.98 4.34 -15.83
C ARG A 139 -17.06 3.54 -17.13
N GLY A 140 -17.50 2.27 -17.08
CA GLY A 140 -17.57 1.39 -18.24
C GLY A 140 -16.21 0.85 -18.70
N ILE A 141 -15.17 1.00 -17.89
CA ILE A 141 -13.86 0.39 -18.12
C ILE A 141 -13.96 -1.04 -17.62
N ARG A 142 -14.22 -1.98 -18.53
CA ARG A 142 -14.12 -3.41 -18.23
C ARG A 142 -12.65 -3.80 -18.20
N ASN A 143 -12.19 -4.24 -17.03
CA ASN A 143 -10.97 -5.02 -16.93
C ASN A 143 -11.33 -6.44 -17.36
N ASP A 144 -11.06 -6.76 -18.63
CA ASP A 144 -11.06 -8.13 -19.15
C ASP A 144 -9.84 -8.90 -18.65
#